data_AF-A0A537Q6A9-F1
#
_entry.id   AF-A0A537Q6A9-F1
#
_cell.length_a   1.000
_cell.length_b   1.000
_cell.length_c   1.000
_cell.angle_alpha   90.00
_cell.angle_beta   90.00
_cell.angle_gamma   90.00
#
_symmetry.space_group_name_H-M   'P 1'
#
loop_
_entity.id
_entity.type
_entity.pdbx_description
1 polymer ?
#
loop_
_entity_poly.entity_id
_entity_poly.type
_entity_poly.pdbx_seq_one_letter_code
_entity_poly.pdbx_strand_id
1 'polypeptide(L)' 'MFIVQGKPREPEGIEKATADSREEALETASDFLNRGFPFVTVVADGRVYPVDEFAMTVVSRRKHGRSL' A
#
# COMPACT_ATOMS: atom_id res chain seq x y z
N MET A 1 -9.17 -6.89 2.84
CA MET A 1 -7.92 -7.63 2.60
C MET A 1 -7.11 -6.91 1.52
N PHE A 2 -5.87 -6.59 1.87
CA PHE A 2 -4.89 -5.90 1.05
C PHE A 2 -3.65 -6.78 0.92
N ILE A 3 -2.93 -6.66 -0.18
CA ILE A 3 -1.64 -7.35 -0.36
C ILE A 3 -0.60 -6.28 -0.63
N VAL A 4 0.36 -6.12 0.27
CA VAL A 4 1.51 -5.25 0.09
C VAL A 4 2.63 -6.06 -0.55
N GLN A 5 3.19 -5.57 -1.64
CA GLN A 5 4.27 -6.22 -2.35
C GLN A 5 5.50 -5.32 -2.35
N GLY A 6 6.61 -5.82 -1.82
CA GLY A 6 7.92 -5.18 -1.87
C GLY A 6 8.78 -5.90 -2.90
N LYS A 7 9.25 -5.17 -3.91
CA LYS A 7 10.21 -5.71 -4.89
C LYS A 7 11.60 -5.14 -4.62
N PRO A 8 12.58 -5.95 -4.22
CA PRO A 8 13.95 -5.51 -4.00
C PRO A 8 14.63 -5.16 -5.33
N ARG A 9 15.77 -4.45 -5.28
CA ARG A 9 16.56 -4.14 -6.48
C ARG A 9 17.19 -5.39 -7.08
N GLU A 10 17.55 -6.33 -6.23
CA GLU A 10 18.17 -7.60 -6.59
C GLU A 10 17.11 -8.67 -6.89
N PRO A 11 17.44 -9.73 -7.64
CA PRO A 11 16.48 -10.76 -8.07
C PRO A 11 15.99 -11.69 -6.95
N GLU A 12 16.10 -11.28 -5.69
CA GLU A 12 15.82 -12.04 -4.46
C GLU A 12 14.33 -12.42 -4.29
N GLY A 13 13.47 -11.98 -5.21
CA GLY A 13 12.05 -12.29 -5.24
C GLY A 13 11.19 -11.19 -4.63
N ILE A 14 9.91 -11.19 -4.99
CA ILE A 14 8.94 -10.22 -4.45
C ILE A 14 8.52 -10.68 -3.06
N GLU A 15 8.71 -9.83 -2.05
CA GLU A 15 8.15 -10.04 -0.72
C GLU A 15 6.69 -9.60 -0.70
N LYS A 16 5.83 -10.38 -0.03
CA LYS A 16 4.40 -10.10 0.07
C LYS A 16 3.93 -10.20 1.51
N ALA A 17 3.13 -9.25 1.93
CA ALA A 17 2.44 -9.26 3.21
C ALA A 17 0.94 -8.98 2.99
N THR A 18 0.10 -9.61 3.79
CA THR A 18 -1.35 -9.38 3.80
C THR A 18 -1.71 -8.46 4.94
N ALA A 19 -2.63 -7.53 4.69
CA ALA A 19 -3.18 -6.64 5.71
C ALA A 19 -4.71 -6.70 5.66
N ASP A 20 -5.35 -6.62 6.82
CA ASP A 20 -6.80 -6.65 6.95
C ASP A 20 -7.41 -5.25 6.81
N SER A 21 -6.65 -4.25 7.22
CA SER A 21 -7.05 -2.85 7.14
C SER A 21 -6.18 -2.06 6.16
N ARG A 22 -6.72 -0.90 5.76
CA ARG A 22 -6.01 0.04 4.90
C ARG A 22 -4.83 0.70 5.63
N GLU A 23 -5.00 0.97 6.92
CA GLU A 23 -3.98 1.58 7.77
C GLU A 23 -2.78 0.65 7.90
N GLU A 24 -3.04 -0.61 8.26
CA GLU A 24 -2.04 -1.68 8.31
C GLU A 24 -1.34 -1.89 6.96
N ALA A 25 -2.07 -1.78 5.84
CA ALA A 25 -1.46 -1.84 4.51
C ALA A 25 -0.49 -0.67 4.23
N LEU A 26 -0.78 0.53 4.73
CA LEU A 26 0.10 1.69 4.61
C LEU A 26 1.31 1.58 5.55
N GLU A 27 1.11 1.10 6.77
CA GLU A 27 2.19 0.83 7.73
C GLU A 27 3.16 -0.21 7.17
N THR A 28 2.63 -1.34 6.69
CA THR A 28 3.42 -2.39 6.04
C THR A 28 4.17 -1.88 4.80
N ALA A 29 3.52 -1.02 4.00
CA ALA A 29 4.17 -0.42 2.85
C ALA A 29 5.31 0.52 3.26
N SER A 30 5.13 1.30 4.33
CA SER A 30 6.19 2.12 4.92
C SER A 30 7.35 1.27 5.43
N ASP A 31 7.07 0.13 6.08
CA ASP A 31 8.10 -0.79 6.55
C ASP A 31 8.92 -1.36 5.40
N PHE A 32 8.30 -1.71 4.28
CA PHE A 32 9.02 -2.13 3.08
C PHE A 32 9.88 -1.00 2.51
N LEU A 33 9.38 0.23 2.44
CA LEU A 33 10.20 1.37 2.02
C LEU A 33 11.42 1.57 2.96
N ASN A 34 11.21 1.49 4.28
CA ASN A 34 12.26 1.62 5.28
C ASN A 34 13.30 0.49 5.20
N ARG A 35 12.88 -0.72 4.81
CA ARG A 35 13.75 -1.88 4.56
C ARG A 35 14.50 -1.78 3.23
N GLY A 36 14.26 -0.74 2.43
CA GLY A 36 15.00 -0.48 1.20
C GLY A 36 14.38 -1.08 -0.06
N PHE A 37 13.12 -1.50 -0.02
CA PHE A 37 12.41 -1.96 -1.21
C PHE A 37 12.11 -0.75 -2.11
N PRO A 38 12.74 -0.63 -3.30
CA PRO A 38 12.56 0.52 -4.19
C PRO A 38 11.17 0.60 -4.83
N PHE A 39 10.45 -0.52 -4.91
CA PHE A 39 9.13 -0.59 -5.52
C PHE A 39 8.19 -1.28 -4.55
N VAL A 40 7.24 -0.52 -4.02
CA VAL A 40 6.19 -1.01 -3.12
C VAL A 40 4.83 -0.76 -3.75
N THR A 41 4.03 -1.81 -3.88
CA THR A 41 2.66 -1.74 -4.41
C THR A 41 1.67 -2.35 -3.43
N VAL A 42 0.42 -1.89 -3.49
CA VAL A 42 -0.70 -2.40 -2.72
C VAL A 42 -1.75 -2.94 -3.67
N VAL A 43 -2.12 -4.20 -3.51
CA VAL A 43 -3.26 -4.80 -4.19
C VAL A 43 -4.50 -4.62 -3.32
N ALA A 44 -5.51 -3.93 -3.86
CA ALA A 44 -6.79 -3.69 -3.20
C ALA A 44 -7.90 -3.82 -4.24
N ASP A 45 -8.98 -4.53 -3.89
CA ASP A 45 -10.16 -4.69 -4.77
C ASP A 45 -9.81 -5.19 -6.19
N GLY A 46 -8.82 -6.09 -6.29
CA GLY A 46 -8.33 -6.64 -7.56
C GLY A 46 -7.48 -5.69 -8.40
N ARG A 47 -7.16 -4.49 -7.89
CA ARG A 47 -6.34 -3.47 -8.55
C ARG A 47 -5.01 -3.33 -7.83
N VAL A 48 -3.96 -3.02 -8.60
CA VAL A 48 -2.61 -2.78 -8.08
C VAL A 48 -2.36 -1.28 -8.09
N TYR A 49 -1.95 -0.75 -6.95
CA TYR A 49 -1.64 0.66 -6.75
C TYR A 49 -0.17 0.82 -6.34
N PRO A 50 0.58 1.78 -6.91
CA PRO A 50 1.74 2.32 -6.23
C PRO A 50 1.34 2.85 -4.85
N VAL A 51 2.25 2.76 -3.87
CA VAL A 51 1.97 3.20 -2.50
C VAL A 51 1.47 4.65 -2.42
N ASP A 52 2.03 5.56 -3.21
CA ASP A 52 1.63 6.98 -3.24
C ASP A 52 0.19 7.16 -3.74
N GLU A 53 -0.20 6.44 -4.79
CA GLU A 53 -1.56 6.48 -5.34
C GLU A 53 -2.56 5.83 -4.37
N PHE A 54 -2.15 4.75 -3.71
CA PHE A 54 -2.94 4.12 -2.66
C PHE A 54 -3.12 5.04 -1.45
N ALA A 55 -2.11 5.82 -1.06
CA ALA A 55 -2.26 6.85 -0.03
C ALA A 55 -3.24 7.95 -0.46
N MET A 56 -3.19 8.39 -1.72
CA MET A 56 -4.08 9.45 -2.22
C MET A 56 -5.55 9.03 -2.35
N THR A 57 -5.84 7.74 -2.54
CA THR A 57 -7.23 7.26 -2.54
C THR A 57 -7.93 7.41 -1.17
N VAL A 58 -7.19 7.78 -0.11
CA VAL A 58 -7.71 8.22 1.20
C VAL A 58 -8.39 9.60 1.12
N VAL A 59 -7.86 10.53 0.31
CA VAL A 59 -8.32 11.93 0.26
C VAL A 59 -9.72 12.03 -0.34
N SER A 60 -10.05 11.15 -1.28
CA SER A 60 -11.34 11.18 -1.99
C SER A 60 -12.51 10.72 -1.11
N ARG A 61 -12.31 9.77 -0.17
CA ARG A 61 -13.39 9.34 0.74
C ARG A 61 -13.67 10.30 1.89
N ARG A 62 -12.69 11.12 2.32
CA ARG A 62 -12.90 12.07 3.43
C ARG A 62 -13.68 13.33 3.03
N LYS A 63 -13.87 13.64 1.74
CA LYS A 63 -14.63 14.81 1.30
C LYS A 63 -16.17 14.63 1.24
N HIS A 64 -16.70 13.45 1.53
CA HIS A 64 -18.17 13.22 1.51
C HIS A 64 -18.81 13.10 2.90
N GLY A 65 -18.07 13.42 3.98
CA GLY A 65 -18.51 13.21 5.37
C GLY A 65 -18.52 14.45 6.26
N ARG A 66 -18.60 15.66 5.70
CA ARG A 66 -18.89 16.88 6.49
C ARG A 66 -19.93 17.72 5.77
N SER A 67 -21.18 17.36 5.99
CA SER A 67 -22.30 18.27 5.96
C SER A 67 -22.86 18.30 7.38
N LEU A 68 -22.49 19.33 8.14
CA LEU A 68 -23.21 19.85 9.31
C LEU A 68 -23.05 21.37 9.27
#